data_AF-A0A521N0W6-F1
#
_entry.id   AF-A0A521N0W6-F1
#
_cell.length_a   1.000
_cell.length_b   1.000
_cell.length_c   1.000
_cell.angle_alpha   90.00
_cell.angle_beta   90.00
_cell.angle_gamma   90.00
#
_symmetry.space_group_name_H-M   'P 1'
#
loop_
_entity.id
_entity.type
_entity.pdbx_description
1 polymer ?
#
loop_
_entity_poly.entity_id
_entity_poly.type
_entity_poly.pdbx_seq_one_letter_code
_entity_poly.pdbx_strand_id
1 'polypeptide(L)'
;MKKCILLMLTVLSFSMSGKAQTSAQQTSSKAATGYYQYDTTRQLVSLVKNAAAHLLARGEAAFKDFRTEGSEWRRGESYVFVLDTRGNMLVHPDRALEGNNTLDLKDINNKPIIRGLLAVTYNHKHQHAGWYHYQWPVPGSPLPRWKSTYAMRISTGSGKEYIVASGMYNDRMEREFVVDAVNDAVADIEKKGKEAFALFHDPAGPYMMKDAYIFVTDTNGVELVNPAFPNLEGRNLLDLKDTEGKYLVREMLAKLKSSGSGWVNYLWPKPGESISTEKATYVSKAKMGNQWVLVGCGVYLADAPKATKTTPKMSAAELLTLVRDAAKLMEQQGEKALPAFREKGSRWFHDDTYFFLWTLDGTRIFHAANPAGEGMDVSRLKDVQGRPIGQMCIETGATPGGEGWIHYLYPEPGDIFPIWKSTYIKRITFPSGEQYLLGCGIYNMQMDRTFIEELVNRAANLVASQGAGAFNQLRSKTGPFVFMNVYVFVQDTKGTELVNAAQPGLEGQNLLSLRDLKGKLVIKEQRDAVLKKGSTWLSFYWYRPGDNIPALKHTYVRKVQYKGTTYIVGAGFYAAAR
;
A
#
# COMPACT_ATOMS: atom_id res chain seq x y z
N MET A 1 52.19 18.75 -77.48
CA MET A 1 51.61 17.90 -76.41
C MET A 1 52.73 17.23 -75.63
N LYS A 2 52.65 17.31 -74.29
CA LYS A 2 53.39 16.52 -73.27
C LYS A 2 54.87 16.90 -73.01
N LYS A 3 55.11 17.58 -71.87
CA LYS A 3 56.41 17.81 -71.21
C LYS A 3 56.50 16.88 -69.99
N CYS A 4 57.51 15.99 -69.93
CA CYS A 4 58.77 16.08 -69.13
C CYS A 4 58.50 16.19 -67.62
N ILE A 5 58.72 15.14 -66.80
CA ILE A 5 59.96 14.44 -66.36
C ILE A 5 60.82 15.27 -65.37
N LEU A 6 61.27 14.53 -64.34
CA LEU A 6 62.33 14.77 -63.34
C LEU A 6 61.87 15.50 -62.05
N LEU A 7 62.35 15.26 -60.83
CA LEU A 7 62.98 14.18 -60.04
C LEU A 7 63.35 14.86 -58.68
N MET A 8 63.43 14.08 -57.60
CA MET A 8 64.15 14.35 -56.33
C MET A 8 63.48 15.11 -55.16
N LEU A 9 63.41 14.35 -54.05
CA LEU A 9 63.62 14.63 -52.61
C LEU A 9 63.41 16.04 -52.05
N THR A 10 62.63 16.14 -50.96
CA THR A 10 63.12 16.52 -49.60
C THR A 10 62.02 16.48 -48.53
N VAL A 11 62.43 16.21 -47.29
CA VAL A 11 61.64 16.21 -46.04
C VAL A 11 61.44 17.66 -45.56
N LEU A 12 60.23 18.04 -45.11
CA LEU A 12 60.05 19.21 -44.25
C LEU A 12 58.89 19.07 -43.25
N SER A 13 59.21 19.54 -42.05
CA SER A 13 58.47 19.74 -40.80
C SER A 13 57.11 20.43 -40.92
N PHE A 14 56.18 20.09 -40.00
CA PHE A 14 54.99 20.90 -39.73
C PHE A 14 54.88 21.30 -38.26
N SER A 15 54.74 22.62 -38.06
CA SER A 15 54.53 23.32 -36.79
C SER A 15 53.06 23.32 -36.36
N MET A 16 52.84 23.40 -35.04
CA MET A 16 51.54 23.54 -34.38
C MET A 16 50.76 24.82 -34.73
N SER A 17 49.43 24.74 -34.77
CA SER A 17 48.53 25.58 -33.95
C SER A 17 47.05 25.22 -34.13
N GLY A 18 46.34 25.05 -33.01
CA GLY A 18 44.92 25.45 -32.87
C GLY A 18 43.84 24.43 -33.26
N LYS A 19 43.25 23.78 -32.25
CA LYS A 19 41.79 23.60 -32.01
C LYS A 19 41.54 22.46 -31.01
N ALA A 20 41.58 22.80 -29.72
CA ALA A 20 41.05 21.95 -28.65
C ALA A 20 39.85 22.67 -28.02
N GLN A 21 38.71 22.71 -28.72
CA GLN A 21 37.47 23.28 -28.17
C GLN A 21 36.21 22.86 -28.93
N THR A 22 36.08 21.59 -29.32
CA THR A 22 34.83 21.09 -29.96
C THR A 22 34.53 19.60 -29.70
N SER A 23 35.03 19.00 -28.61
CA SER A 23 34.67 17.61 -28.25
C SER A 23 33.94 17.46 -26.91
N ALA A 24 33.90 18.49 -26.06
CA ALA A 24 33.25 18.43 -24.74
C ALA A 24 31.74 18.74 -24.76
N GLN A 25 31.22 19.30 -25.86
CA GLN A 25 29.83 19.76 -25.94
C GLN A 25 28.90 18.78 -26.68
N GLN A 26 29.47 17.72 -27.26
CA GLN A 26 28.72 16.69 -28.00
C GLN A 26 28.57 15.37 -27.22
N THR A 27 29.24 15.25 -26.06
CA THR A 27 29.12 14.12 -25.13
C THR A 27 28.11 14.37 -23.99
N SER A 28 27.66 15.61 -23.78
CA SER A 28 26.69 15.94 -22.72
C SER A 28 25.21 15.82 -23.13
N SER A 29 24.89 15.73 -24.42
CA SER A 29 23.50 15.62 -24.90
C SER A 29 23.01 14.20 -25.10
N LYS A 30 23.89 13.19 -25.08
CA LYS A 30 23.54 11.76 -25.22
C LYS A 30 23.37 11.00 -23.89
N ALA A 31 23.65 11.63 -22.75
CA ALA A 31 23.51 11.02 -21.43
C ALA A 31 22.12 11.22 -20.79
N ALA A 32 21.29 12.12 -21.33
CA ALA A 32 20.03 12.52 -20.68
C ALA A 32 18.78 11.74 -21.14
N THR A 33 18.88 10.87 -22.15
CA THR A 33 17.73 10.12 -22.69
C THR A 33 17.53 8.72 -22.08
N GLY A 34 18.30 8.33 -21.05
CA GLY A 34 18.30 6.95 -20.54
C GLY A 34 18.11 6.75 -19.03
N TYR A 35 17.86 7.80 -18.23
CA TYR A 35 17.79 7.65 -16.77
C TYR A 35 16.43 7.14 -16.29
N TYR A 36 15.32 7.76 -16.69
CA TYR A 36 13.98 7.27 -16.33
C TYR A 36 13.41 6.43 -17.47
N GLN A 37 12.68 5.36 -17.16
CA GLN A 37 12.06 4.50 -18.16
C GLN A 37 10.85 5.16 -18.83
N TYR A 38 9.99 5.83 -18.07
CA TYR A 38 8.71 6.32 -18.57
C TYR A 38 8.77 7.77 -19.10
N ASP A 39 8.13 8.02 -20.24
CA ASP A 39 8.03 9.36 -20.84
C ASP A 39 7.39 10.38 -19.89
N THR A 40 6.34 9.97 -19.17
CA THR A 40 5.65 10.83 -18.20
C THR A 40 6.60 11.33 -17.10
N THR A 41 7.55 10.50 -16.69
CA THR A 41 8.56 10.86 -15.70
C THR A 41 9.57 11.83 -16.26
N ARG A 42 10.10 11.56 -17.45
CA ARG A 42 11.02 12.48 -18.14
C ARG A 42 10.38 13.85 -18.38
N GLN A 43 9.11 13.87 -18.79
CA GLN A 43 8.35 15.09 -19.01
C GLN A 43 8.15 15.89 -17.71
N LEU A 44 7.80 15.23 -16.59
CA LEU A 44 7.63 15.91 -15.31
C LEU A 44 8.95 16.52 -14.80
N VAL A 45 10.06 15.80 -14.90
CA VAL A 45 11.38 16.32 -14.52
C VAL A 45 11.74 17.53 -15.38
N SER A 46 11.46 17.47 -16.68
CA SER A 46 11.67 18.59 -17.60
C SER A 46 10.80 19.79 -17.22
N LEU A 47 9.53 19.56 -16.86
CA LEU A 47 8.62 20.62 -16.39
C LEU A 47 9.20 21.34 -15.16
N VAL A 48 9.69 20.60 -14.16
CA VAL A 48 10.27 21.20 -12.94
C VAL A 48 11.56 21.97 -13.26
N LYS A 49 12.44 21.41 -14.10
CA LYS A 49 13.67 22.10 -14.52
C LYS A 49 13.38 23.38 -15.30
N ASN A 50 12.39 23.35 -16.19
CA ASN A 50 11.96 24.52 -16.94
C ASN A 50 11.34 25.57 -16.02
N ALA A 51 10.54 25.15 -15.03
CA ALA A 51 9.94 26.05 -14.06
C ALA A 51 11.01 26.71 -13.17
N ALA A 52 12.02 25.93 -12.75
CA ALA A 52 13.15 26.44 -12.01
C ALA A 52 13.94 27.48 -12.82
N ALA A 53 14.23 27.21 -14.10
CA ALA A 53 14.88 28.17 -14.99
C ALA A 53 14.02 29.44 -15.20
N HIS A 54 12.71 29.27 -15.34
CA HIS A 54 11.77 30.40 -15.49
C HIS A 54 11.72 31.28 -14.25
N LEU A 55 11.74 30.68 -13.06
CA LEU A 55 11.81 31.39 -11.79
C LEU A 55 13.16 32.10 -11.60
N LEU A 56 14.27 31.49 -12.02
CA LEU A 56 15.59 32.15 -12.01
C LEU A 56 15.63 33.37 -12.94
N ALA A 57 15.01 33.27 -14.11
CA ALA A 57 15.01 34.34 -15.11
C ALA A 57 14.09 35.52 -14.75
N ARG A 58 12.91 35.25 -14.17
CA ARG A 58 11.88 36.26 -13.92
C ARG A 58 11.69 36.65 -12.46
N GLY A 59 12.34 35.94 -11.53
CA GLY A 59 12.06 36.05 -10.10
C GLY A 59 10.59 35.78 -9.79
N GLU A 60 10.08 36.37 -8.71
CA GLU A 60 8.70 36.13 -8.23
C GLU A 60 7.61 36.55 -9.24
N ALA A 61 7.94 37.29 -10.31
CA ALA A 61 7.01 37.54 -11.42
C ALA A 61 6.57 36.26 -12.13
N ALA A 62 7.39 35.19 -12.11
CA ALA A 62 7.04 33.86 -12.61
C ALA A 62 5.85 33.23 -11.87
N PHE A 63 5.57 33.65 -10.63
CA PHE A 63 4.49 33.06 -9.84
C PHE A 63 3.11 33.29 -10.44
N LYS A 64 2.93 34.34 -11.27
CA LYS A 64 1.69 34.55 -12.00
C LYS A 64 1.50 33.46 -13.07
N ASP A 65 2.57 33.11 -13.77
CA ASP A 65 2.53 32.13 -14.86
C ASP A 65 2.19 30.73 -14.34
N PHE A 66 2.81 30.33 -13.23
CA PHE A 66 2.56 29.03 -12.59
C PHE A 66 1.12 28.84 -12.10
N ARG A 67 0.39 29.93 -11.85
CA ARG A 67 -1.01 29.88 -11.40
C ARG A 67 -2.01 29.77 -12.53
N THR A 68 -1.61 30.13 -13.75
CA THR A 68 -2.50 30.22 -14.92
C THR A 68 -2.94 28.82 -15.34
N GLU A 69 -4.22 28.52 -15.16
CA GLU A 69 -4.82 27.25 -15.58
C GLU A 69 -4.83 27.12 -17.11
N GLY A 70 -4.49 25.94 -17.61
CA GLY A 70 -4.32 25.66 -19.04
C GLY A 70 -2.93 25.99 -19.59
N SER A 71 -2.06 26.63 -18.81
CA SER A 71 -0.66 26.86 -19.19
C SER A 71 0.17 25.57 -19.18
N GLU A 72 1.41 25.63 -19.69
CA GLU A 72 2.35 24.52 -19.57
C GLU A 72 2.68 24.16 -18.11
N TRP A 73 2.56 25.13 -17.20
CA TRP A 73 2.86 24.97 -15.77
C TRP A 73 1.71 24.38 -14.96
N ARG A 74 0.48 24.43 -15.49
CA ARG A 74 -0.74 23.98 -14.81
C ARG A 74 -1.77 23.51 -15.82
N ARG A 75 -1.85 22.19 -16.03
CA ARG A 75 -2.81 21.57 -16.96
C ARG A 75 -3.16 20.14 -16.52
N GLY A 76 -4.46 19.84 -16.49
CA GLY A 76 -4.96 18.55 -16.03
C GLY A 76 -4.55 18.32 -14.57
N GLU A 77 -3.93 17.17 -14.30
CA GLU A 77 -3.46 16.81 -12.96
C GLU A 77 -2.07 17.36 -12.62
N SER A 78 -1.33 17.87 -13.62
CA SER A 78 0.04 18.37 -13.47
C SER A 78 0.04 19.87 -13.18
N TYR A 79 0.77 20.27 -12.14
CA TYR A 79 0.92 21.66 -11.75
C TYR A 79 2.26 21.91 -11.06
N VAL A 80 2.84 23.08 -11.29
CA VAL A 80 4.00 23.59 -10.54
C VAL A 80 3.53 24.20 -9.23
N PHE A 81 4.25 23.91 -8.16
CA PHE A 81 4.12 24.60 -6.88
C PHE A 81 5.51 25.01 -6.36
N VAL A 82 5.55 26.06 -5.55
CA VAL A 82 6.79 26.67 -5.06
C VAL A 82 6.72 26.87 -3.55
N LEU A 83 7.78 26.46 -2.86
CA LEU A 83 7.97 26.69 -1.43
C LEU A 83 9.23 27.55 -1.20
N ASP A 84 9.29 28.24 -0.06
CA ASP A 84 10.57 28.65 0.50
C ASP A 84 11.20 27.52 1.35
N THR A 85 12.45 27.72 1.78
CA THR A 85 13.19 26.73 2.58
C THR A 85 12.67 26.53 4.00
N ARG A 86 11.73 27.36 4.45
CA ARG A 86 11.04 27.25 5.75
C ARG A 86 9.69 26.53 5.63
N GLY A 87 9.31 26.10 4.43
CA GLY A 87 8.05 25.41 4.16
C GLY A 87 6.86 26.34 3.94
N ASN A 88 7.08 27.64 3.71
CA ASN A 88 6.00 28.54 3.32
C ASN A 88 5.61 28.27 1.86
N MET A 89 4.32 28.04 1.61
CA MET A 89 3.81 27.80 0.26
C MET A 89 3.64 29.14 -0.47
N LEU A 90 4.38 29.34 -1.55
CA LEU A 90 4.39 30.59 -2.33
C LEU A 90 3.48 30.50 -3.55
N VAL A 91 3.38 29.31 -4.15
CA VAL A 91 2.53 29.02 -5.32
C VAL A 91 1.92 27.65 -5.16
N HIS A 92 0.60 27.54 -5.25
CA HIS A 92 -0.11 26.27 -5.30
C HIS A 92 -1.51 26.43 -5.94
N PRO A 93 -2.05 25.43 -6.66
CA PRO A 93 -3.41 25.51 -7.21
C PRO A 93 -4.50 25.71 -6.15
N ASP A 94 -4.33 25.06 -4.99
CA ASP A 94 -5.12 25.34 -3.80
C ASP A 94 -4.62 26.64 -3.15
N ARG A 95 -5.40 27.71 -3.34
CA ARG A 95 -5.12 29.05 -2.82
C ARG A 95 -5.16 29.13 -1.30
N ALA A 96 -5.82 28.19 -0.62
CA ALA A 96 -5.83 28.16 0.84
C ALA A 96 -4.46 27.81 1.44
N LEU A 97 -3.56 27.19 0.65
CA LEU A 97 -2.20 26.89 1.10
C LEU A 97 -1.25 28.07 0.92
N GLU A 98 -1.45 28.91 -0.10
CA GLU A 98 -0.52 30.01 -0.40
C GLU A 98 -0.45 31.03 0.74
N GLY A 99 0.77 31.46 1.08
CA GLY A 99 1.06 32.38 2.18
C GLY A 99 1.15 31.72 3.56
N ASN A 100 0.77 30.46 3.68
CA ASN A 100 0.82 29.72 4.94
C ASN A 100 2.10 28.88 5.05
N ASN A 101 2.55 28.67 6.29
CA ASN A 101 3.56 27.67 6.57
C ASN A 101 2.94 26.27 6.52
N THR A 102 3.44 25.44 5.62
CA THR A 102 2.90 24.09 5.35
C THR A 102 3.85 22.99 5.81
N LEU A 103 4.85 23.30 6.63
CA LEU A 103 5.90 22.35 7.03
C LEU A 103 5.34 21.08 7.67
N ASP A 104 4.28 21.21 8.46
CA ASP A 104 3.64 20.10 9.17
C ASP A 104 2.46 19.47 8.40
N LEU A 105 2.29 19.84 7.13
CA LEU A 105 1.31 19.21 6.25
C LEU A 105 1.64 17.72 6.07
N LYS A 106 0.64 16.88 6.34
CA LYS A 106 0.73 15.42 6.25
C LYS A 106 -0.28 14.87 5.26
N ASP A 107 0.03 13.72 4.68
CA ASP A 107 -0.95 12.94 3.94
C ASP A 107 -1.89 12.15 4.86
N ILE A 108 -2.79 11.39 4.24
CA ILE A 108 -3.82 10.60 4.91
C ILE A 108 -3.26 9.45 5.78
N ASN A 109 -1.99 9.07 5.61
CA ASN A 109 -1.28 8.08 6.42
C ASN A 109 -0.30 8.74 7.39
N ASN A 110 -0.45 10.04 7.66
CA ASN A 110 0.43 10.86 8.49
C ASN A 110 1.84 11.09 7.93
N LYS A 111 2.11 10.78 6.65
CA LYS A 111 3.42 11.02 6.03
C LYS A 111 3.66 12.52 5.86
N PRO A 112 4.77 13.09 6.38
CA PRO A 112 5.02 14.52 6.30
C PRO A 112 5.42 14.91 4.87
N ILE A 113 4.60 15.71 4.20
CA ILE A 113 4.75 16.02 2.78
C ILE A 113 5.88 17.02 2.58
N ILE A 114 5.79 18.19 3.22
CA ILE A 114 6.70 19.30 2.96
C ILE A 114 8.10 19.05 3.55
N ARG A 115 8.17 18.47 4.75
CA ARG A 115 9.47 18.04 5.33
C ARG A 115 10.17 17.01 4.44
N GLY A 116 9.43 16.06 3.88
CA GLY A 116 9.98 15.06 2.96
C GLY A 116 10.49 15.68 1.66
N LEU A 117 9.70 16.58 1.05
CA LEU A 117 10.13 17.32 -0.13
C LEU A 117 11.38 18.17 0.12
N LEU A 118 11.46 18.84 1.27
CA LEU A 118 12.67 19.57 1.65
C LEU A 118 13.86 18.61 1.79
N ALA A 119 13.70 17.51 2.54
CA ALA A 119 14.77 16.54 2.79
C ALA A 119 15.43 16.03 1.50
N VAL A 120 14.63 15.68 0.48
CA VAL A 120 15.18 15.17 -0.79
C VAL A 120 15.95 16.24 -1.58
N THR A 121 15.66 17.53 -1.37
CA THR A 121 16.43 18.63 -2.00
C THR A 121 17.71 19.02 -1.25
N TYR A 122 17.86 18.62 0.01
CA TYR A 122 19.11 18.79 0.76
C TYR A 122 20.04 17.59 0.64
N ASN A 123 19.59 16.49 0.02
CA ASN A 123 20.46 15.36 -0.26
C ASN A 123 21.46 15.73 -1.37
N HIS A 124 22.73 15.91 -0.98
CA HIS A 124 23.81 16.33 -1.88
C HIS A 124 24.11 15.33 -3.01
N LYS A 125 23.69 14.07 -2.89
CA LYS A 125 23.90 13.03 -3.92
C LYS A 125 23.16 13.32 -5.23
N HIS A 126 22.05 14.08 -5.17
CA HIS A 126 21.15 14.29 -6.32
C HIS A 126 21.10 15.74 -6.81
N GLN A 127 22.19 16.51 -6.65
CA GLN A 127 22.30 17.87 -7.20
C GLN A 127 21.15 18.80 -6.76
N HIS A 128 20.79 18.75 -5.47
CA HIS A 128 19.72 19.56 -4.87
C HIS A 128 18.30 19.28 -5.41
N ALA A 129 18.06 18.09 -5.97
CA ALA A 129 16.74 17.67 -6.42
C ALA A 129 16.46 16.21 -6.06
N GLY A 130 15.20 15.79 -6.01
CA GLY A 130 14.85 14.41 -5.71
C GLY A 130 13.37 14.12 -5.74
N TRP A 131 13.01 12.84 -5.59
CA TRP A 131 11.64 12.37 -5.58
C TRP A 131 11.12 12.12 -4.18
N TYR A 132 9.87 12.48 -3.94
CA TYR A 132 9.15 12.13 -2.72
C TYR A 132 7.74 11.63 -3.05
N HIS A 133 7.30 10.60 -2.34
CA HIS A 133 6.07 9.87 -2.63
C HIS A 133 5.11 9.94 -1.45
N TYR A 134 3.89 10.42 -1.69
CA TYR A 134 2.86 10.65 -0.66
C TYR A 134 1.46 10.61 -1.27
N GLN A 135 0.41 10.51 -0.47
CA GLN A 135 -0.96 10.60 -0.98
C GLN A 135 -1.47 12.04 -0.99
N TRP A 136 -2.11 12.48 -2.08
CA TRP A 136 -2.59 13.85 -2.22
C TRP A 136 -3.86 13.93 -3.09
N PRO A 137 -4.82 14.83 -2.80
CA PRO A 137 -5.98 15.06 -3.65
C PRO A 137 -5.61 15.44 -5.08
N VAL A 138 -6.26 14.80 -6.05
CA VAL A 138 -6.12 15.15 -7.46
C VAL A 138 -6.82 16.48 -7.73
N PRO A 139 -6.30 17.38 -8.57
CA PRO A 139 -7.05 18.57 -8.98
C PRO A 139 -8.47 18.23 -9.44
N GLY A 140 -9.48 18.85 -8.81
CA GLY A 140 -10.90 18.60 -9.11
C GLY A 140 -11.51 17.36 -8.43
N SER A 141 -10.77 16.64 -7.58
CA SER A 141 -11.27 15.50 -6.80
C SER A 141 -10.77 15.55 -5.36
N PRO A 142 -11.62 15.41 -4.33
CA PRO A 142 -11.15 15.34 -2.95
C PRO A 142 -10.50 14.00 -2.61
N LEU A 143 -10.55 13.00 -3.49
CA LEU A 143 -10.01 11.67 -3.21
C LEU A 143 -8.49 11.68 -3.39
N PRO A 144 -7.71 11.42 -2.33
CA PRO A 144 -6.27 11.39 -2.44
C PRO A 144 -5.81 10.14 -3.20
N ARG A 145 -4.76 10.33 -3.99
CA ARG A 145 -4.06 9.29 -4.74
C ARG A 145 -2.57 9.35 -4.46
N TRP A 146 -1.87 8.24 -4.64
CA TRP A 146 -0.42 8.24 -4.59
C TRP A 146 0.13 9.19 -5.65
N LYS A 147 0.86 10.21 -5.18
CA LYS A 147 1.54 11.24 -5.95
C LYS A 147 3.03 11.05 -5.80
N SER A 148 3.74 10.99 -6.93
CA SER A 148 5.20 11.05 -6.96
C SER A 148 5.61 12.44 -7.40
N THR A 149 6.28 13.18 -6.54
CA THR A 149 6.65 14.58 -6.76
C THR A 149 8.15 14.68 -6.89
N TYR A 150 8.60 15.34 -7.96
CA TYR A 150 9.99 15.75 -8.12
C TYR A 150 10.14 17.19 -7.62
N ALA A 151 11.09 17.42 -6.73
CA ALA A 151 11.40 18.72 -6.16
C ALA A 151 12.84 19.10 -6.47
N MET A 152 13.08 20.39 -6.72
CA MET A 152 14.40 20.95 -7.01
C MET A 152 14.57 22.24 -6.22
N ARG A 153 15.68 22.35 -5.48
CA ARG A 153 16.07 23.59 -4.80
C ARG A 153 16.93 24.44 -5.74
N ILE A 154 16.62 25.73 -5.80
CA ILE A 154 17.38 26.74 -6.52
C ILE A 154 17.70 27.94 -5.63
N SER A 155 18.81 28.63 -5.92
CA SER A 155 19.17 29.92 -5.32
C SER A 155 19.19 30.99 -6.40
N THR A 156 18.50 32.10 -6.18
CA THR A 156 18.55 33.26 -7.09
C THR A 156 19.84 34.06 -6.88
N GLY A 157 20.14 34.96 -7.82
CA GLY A 157 21.24 35.92 -7.67
C GLY A 157 21.09 36.87 -6.48
N SER A 158 19.88 37.01 -5.91
CA SER A 158 19.61 37.76 -4.68
C SER A 158 19.81 36.96 -3.40
N GLY A 159 20.24 35.70 -3.49
CA GLY A 159 20.42 34.80 -2.34
C GLY A 159 19.12 34.21 -1.78
N LYS A 160 17.97 34.43 -2.43
CA LYS A 160 16.72 33.76 -2.05
C LYS A 160 16.73 32.33 -2.58
N GLU A 161 16.37 31.38 -1.72
CA GLU A 161 16.21 29.98 -2.11
C GLU A 161 14.74 29.59 -2.26
N TYR A 162 14.45 28.79 -3.29
CA TYR A 162 13.12 28.26 -3.57
C TYR A 162 13.19 26.76 -3.82
N ILE A 163 12.14 26.05 -3.41
CA ILE A 163 11.87 24.67 -3.84
C ILE A 163 10.81 24.72 -4.93
N VAL A 164 11.17 24.34 -6.15
CA VAL A 164 10.25 24.23 -7.28
C VAL A 164 9.90 22.76 -7.47
N ALA A 165 8.62 22.44 -7.52
CA ALA A 165 8.18 21.06 -7.55
C ALA A 165 6.93 20.84 -8.41
N SER A 166 6.79 19.62 -8.91
CA SER A 166 5.59 19.13 -9.59
C SER A 166 5.49 17.61 -9.40
N GLY A 167 4.28 17.07 -9.53
CA GLY A 167 4.05 15.63 -9.30
C GLY A 167 3.06 15.02 -10.27
N MET A 168 3.06 13.69 -10.31
CA MET A 168 2.18 12.85 -11.12
C MET A 168 1.42 11.85 -10.25
N TYR A 169 0.18 11.51 -10.64
CA TYR A 169 -0.67 10.53 -9.96
C TYR A 169 -0.81 9.27 -10.81
N ASN A 170 0.16 8.38 -10.70
CA ASN A 170 0.10 7.07 -11.35
C ASN A 170 0.65 5.99 -10.42
N ASP A 171 0.32 4.73 -10.71
CA ASP A 171 0.78 3.58 -9.92
C ASP A 171 2.13 3.02 -10.37
N ARG A 172 2.66 3.51 -11.49
CA ARG A 172 3.94 3.01 -12.01
C ARG A 172 5.09 3.47 -11.13
N MET A 173 6.04 2.57 -10.87
CA MET A 173 7.27 2.86 -10.14
C MET A 173 8.45 2.79 -11.10
N GLU A 174 9.29 3.82 -11.09
CA GLU A 174 10.57 3.80 -11.80
C GLU A 174 11.56 2.89 -11.07
N ARG A 175 12.43 2.23 -11.82
CA ARG A 175 13.52 1.44 -11.26
C ARG A 175 14.48 2.30 -10.46
N GLU A 176 14.66 3.54 -10.88
CA GLU A 176 15.57 4.50 -10.28
C GLU A 176 15.08 4.91 -8.88
N PHE A 177 13.76 5.00 -8.65
CA PHE A 177 13.21 5.32 -7.33
C PHE A 177 13.60 4.28 -6.29
N VAL A 178 13.57 2.99 -6.67
CA VAL A 178 13.93 1.91 -5.74
C VAL A 178 15.44 1.77 -5.57
N VAL A 179 16.23 2.09 -6.59
CA VAL A 179 17.71 2.15 -6.49
C VAL A 179 18.12 3.24 -5.51
N ASP A 180 17.56 4.44 -5.64
CA ASP A 180 17.83 5.57 -4.74
C ASP A 180 17.45 5.20 -3.29
N ALA A 181 16.27 4.59 -3.10
CA ALA A 181 15.84 4.13 -1.78
C ALA A 181 16.77 3.08 -1.16
N VAL A 182 17.27 2.11 -1.95
CA VAL A 182 18.24 1.11 -1.45
C VAL A 182 19.55 1.78 -1.08
N ASN A 183 20.05 2.73 -1.88
CA ASN A 183 21.29 3.43 -1.58
C ASN A 183 21.21 4.28 -0.32
N ASP A 184 20.07 4.92 -0.08
CA ASP A 184 19.82 5.69 1.15
C ASP A 184 19.67 4.74 2.36
N ALA A 185 18.97 3.62 2.20
CA ALA A 185 18.85 2.61 3.26
C ALA A 185 20.19 1.98 3.63
N VAL A 186 21.05 1.68 2.64
CA VAL A 186 22.44 1.23 2.85
C VAL A 186 23.20 2.27 3.68
N ALA A 187 23.12 3.55 3.30
CA ALA A 187 23.81 4.62 4.04
C ALA A 187 23.30 4.76 5.48
N ASP A 188 21.99 4.62 5.70
CA ASP A 188 21.40 4.63 7.04
C ASP A 188 21.86 3.42 7.87
N ILE A 189 21.90 2.22 7.30
CA ILE A 189 22.39 1.00 7.98
C ILE A 189 23.89 1.12 8.29
N GLU A 190 24.71 1.60 7.37
CA GLU A 190 26.15 1.74 7.60
C GLU A 190 26.46 2.79 8.68
N LYS A 191 25.61 3.82 8.79
CA LYS A 191 25.75 4.87 9.81
C LYS A 191 25.19 4.48 11.17
N LYS A 192 24.02 3.84 11.22
CA LYS A 192 23.23 3.63 12.44
C LYS A 192 23.16 2.16 12.88
N GLY A 193 23.65 1.24 12.06
CA GLY A 193 23.50 -0.20 12.28
C GLY A 193 22.03 -0.61 12.35
N LYS A 194 21.69 -1.46 13.33
CA LYS A 194 20.32 -1.96 13.54
C LYS A 194 19.32 -0.87 13.92
N GLU A 195 19.76 0.27 14.46
CA GLU A 195 18.84 1.38 14.78
C GLU A 195 18.16 1.95 13.53
N ALA A 196 18.75 1.77 12.34
CA ALA A 196 18.12 2.13 11.08
C ALA A 196 16.82 1.35 10.80
N PHE A 197 16.64 0.17 11.39
CA PHE A 197 15.48 -0.69 11.09
C PHE A 197 14.15 -0.02 11.44
N ALA A 198 14.12 0.83 12.47
CA ALA A 198 12.92 1.60 12.81
C ALA A 198 12.46 2.53 11.68
N LEU A 199 13.39 3.05 10.86
CA LEU A 199 13.08 3.92 9.72
C LEU A 199 12.38 3.17 8.59
N PHE A 200 12.71 1.89 8.43
CA PHE A 200 12.12 1.03 7.40
C PHE A 200 10.72 0.54 7.79
N HIS A 201 10.44 0.44 9.10
CA HIS A 201 9.13 0.08 9.63
C HIS A 201 8.15 1.24 9.72
N ASP A 202 8.63 2.49 9.68
CA ASP A 202 7.77 3.66 9.81
C ASP A 202 6.92 3.86 8.53
N PRO A 203 5.60 3.66 8.58
CA PRO A 203 4.73 3.87 7.42
C PRO A 203 4.66 5.34 6.99
N ALA A 204 4.99 6.29 7.88
CA ALA A 204 5.13 7.70 7.57
C ALA A 204 6.55 8.07 7.10
N GLY A 205 7.49 7.12 7.15
CA GLY A 205 8.88 7.28 6.74
C GLY A 205 9.07 7.32 5.21
N PRO A 206 10.26 7.69 4.71
CA PRO A 206 10.52 7.83 3.29
C PRO A 206 10.56 6.49 2.54
N TYR A 207 10.83 5.38 3.24
CA TYR A 207 11.10 4.07 2.64
C TYR A 207 9.84 3.27 2.25
N MET A 208 8.65 3.73 2.64
CA MET A 208 7.36 3.18 2.19
C MET A 208 6.82 4.02 1.04
N MET A 209 6.84 3.48 -0.17
CA MET A 209 6.49 4.20 -1.41
C MET A 209 5.55 3.36 -2.27
N LYS A 210 4.23 3.62 -2.20
CA LYS A 210 3.23 2.79 -2.88
C LYS A 210 3.35 1.31 -2.45
N ASP A 211 3.69 0.41 -3.37
CA ASP A 211 3.95 -1.00 -3.16
C ASP A 211 5.45 -1.34 -3.03
N ALA A 212 6.35 -0.35 -3.04
CA ALA A 212 7.78 -0.51 -2.82
C ALA A 212 8.16 -0.29 -1.34
N TYR A 213 9.04 -1.15 -0.84
CA TYR A 213 9.46 -1.24 0.56
C TYR A 213 10.90 -1.77 0.65
N ILE A 214 11.61 -1.35 1.70
CA ILE A 214 12.93 -1.88 2.05
C ILE A 214 12.79 -3.18 2.82
N PHE A 215 13.53 -4.21 2.41
CA PHE A 215 13.76 -5.40 3.21
C PHE A 215 15.26 -5.61 3.44
N VAL A 216 15.61 -6.25 4.55
CA VAL A 216 17.00 -6.51 4.95
C VAL A 216 17.14 -7.97 5.33
N THR A 217 18.09 -8.67 4.71
CA THR A 217 18.36 -10.09 4.97
C THR A 217 19.82 -10.26 5.38
N ASP A 218 20.11 -11.11 6.36
CA ASP A 218 21.49 -11.46 6.69
C ASP A 218 22.12 -12.42 5.66
N THR A 219 23.42 -12.67 5.78
CA THR A 219 24.14 -13.56 4.84
C THR A 219 23.77 -15.04 4.95
N ASN A 220 23.08 -15.44 6.01
CA ASN A 220 22.53 -16.78 6.20
C ASN A 220 21.09 -16.89 5.67
N GLY A 221 20.57 -15.82 5.05
CA GLY A 221 19.22 -15.73 4.51
C GLY A 221 18.14 -15.54 5.57
N VAL A 222 18.49 -15.12 6.79
CA VAL A 222 17.49 -14.74 7.81
C VAL A 222 16.99 -13.33 7.51
N GLU A 223 15.69 -13.18 7.30
CA GLU A 223 15.08 -11.87 7.10
C GLU A 223 15.10 -11.08 8.42
N LEU A 224 15.67 -9.88 8.40
CA LEU A 224 15.82 -9.01 9.56
C LEU A 224 14.78 -7.88 9.58
N VAL A 225 14.34 -7.44 8.40
CA VAL A 225 13.37 -6.35 8.21
C VAL A 225 12.52 -6.65 6.99
N ASN A 226 11.20 -6.64 7.11
CA ASN A 226 10.28 -6.71 5.99
C ASN A 226 8.92 -6.10 6.37
N PRO A 227 8.76 -4.76 6.31
CA PRO A 227 7.54 -4.08 6.77
C PRO A 227 6.30 -4.45 5.94
N ALA A 228 6.48 -4.93 4.71
CA ALA A 228 5.39 -5.41 3.87
C ALA A 228 4.96 -6.84 4.22
N PHE A 229 5.89 -7.66 4.71
CA PHE A 229 5.65 -9.05 5.13
C PHE A 229 6.30 -9.34 6.50
N PRO A 230 5.86 -8.70 7.60
CA PRO A 230 6.52 -8.82 8.91
C PRO A 230 6.61 -10.25 9.46
N ASN A 231 5.75 -11.16 9.01
CA ASN A 231 5.82 -12.57 9.38
C ASN A 231 7.07 -13.29 8.86
N LEU A 232 7.77 -12.73 7.89
CA LEU A 232 9.01 -13.30 7.36
C LEU A 232 10.20 -12.98 8.26
N GLU A 233 10.13 -11.93 9.07
CA GLU A 233 11.21 -11.53 9.96
C GLU A 233 11.56 -12.65 10.95
N GLY A 234 12.86 -12.90 11.11
CA GLY A 234 13.42 -13.99 11.91
C GLY A 234 13.40 -15.36 11.23
N ARG A 235 12.77 -15.52 10.06
CA ARG A 235 12.78 -16.80 9.32
C ARG A 235 13.97 -16.88 8.39
N ASN A 236 14.51 -18.10 8.25
CA ASN A 236 15.46 -18.40 7.20
C ASN A 236 14.73 -18.62 5.87
N LEU A 237 15.04 -17.80 4.88
CA LEU A 237 14.43 -17.78 3.56
C LEU A 237 15.35 -18.33 2.46
N LEU A 238 16.51 -18.93 2.80
CA LEU A 238 17.45 -19.48 1.80
C LEU A 238 16.80 -20.51 0.88
N ASP A 239 15.90 -21.32 1.42
CA ASP A 239 15.21 -22.38 0.68
C ASP A 239 13.79 -21.99 0.26
N LEU A 240 13.40 -20.74 0.51
CA LEU A 240 12.13 -20.22 0.02
C LEU A 240 12.17 -20.14 -1.51
N LYS A 241 11.15 -20.73 -2.13
CA LYS A 241 10.91 -20.67 -3.56
C LYS A 241 9.75 -19.72 -3.86
N ASP A 242 9.85 -19.01 -4.95
CA ASP A 242 8.66 -18.39 -5.53
C ASP A 242 7.73 -19.43 -6.17
N THR A 243 6.60 -18.97 -6.71
CA THR A 243 5.58 -19.84 -7.31
C THR A 243 6.03 -20.60 -8.56
N GLU A 244 7.19 -20.27 -9.14
CA GLU A 244 7.82 -20.99 -10.25
C GLU A 244 9.02 -21.85 -9.80
N GLY A 245 9.28 -21.93 -8.49
CA GLY A 245 10.32 -22.78 -7.93
C GLY A 245 11.69 -22.12 -7.79
N LYS A 246 11.81 -20.82 -8.06
CA LYS A 246 13.09 -20.08 -8.00
C LYS A 246 13.48 -19.75 -6.56
N TYR A 247 14.70 -20.11 -6.17
CA TYR A 247 15.29 -19.74 -4.87
C TYR A 247 15.76 -18.28 -4.86
N LEU A 248 14.83 -17.34 -4.68
CA LEU A 248 15.09 -15.91 -4.83
C LEU A 248 16.21 -15.37 -3.91
N VAL A 249 16.27 -15.80 -2.65
CA VAL A 249 17.28 -15.30 -1.69
C VAL A 249 18.68 -15.81 -2.02
N ARG A 250 18.81 -17.06 -2.48
CA ARG A 250 20.10 -17.61 -2.96
C ARG A 250 20.61 -16.81 -4.15
N GLU A 251 19.73 -16.48 -5.09
CA GLU A 251 20.11 -15.71 -6.28
C GLU A 251 20.54 -14.29 -5.91
N MET A 252 19.85 -13.64 -4.98
CA MET A 252 20.24 -12.32 -4.49
C MET A 252 21.60 -12.36 -3.78
N LEU A 253 21.83 -13.31 -2.87
CA LEU A 253 23.13 -13.45 -2.17
C LEU A 253 24.26 -13.76 -3.15
N ALA A 254 24.01 -14.62 -4.16
CA ALA A 254 24.97 -14.88 -5.24
C ALA A 254 25.28 -13.62 -6.04
N LYS A 255 24.25 -12.79 -6.35
CA LYS A 255 24.44 -11.50 -7.02
C LYS A 255 25.34 -10.58 -6.20
N LEU A 256 25.05 -10.41 -4.91
CA LEU A 256 25.86 -9.57 -4.02
C LEU A 256 27.30 -10.05 -3.89
N LYS A 257 27.53 -11.36 -3.86
CA LYS A 257 28.88 -11.94 -3.85
C LYS A 257 29.65 -11.60 -5.13
N SER A 258 28.98 -11.57 -6.28
CA SER A 258 29.61 -11.32 -7.58
C SER A 258 29.89 -9.84 -7.89
N SER A 259 28.97 -8.94 -7.55
CA SER A 259 29.00 -7.55 -8.00
C SER A 259 28.78 -6.51 -6.89
N GLY A 260 28.46 -6.93 -5.66
CA GLY A 260 28.14 -6.04 -4.55
C GLY A 260 26.73 -5.44 -4.60
N SER A 261 26.12 -5.33 -5.78
CA SER A 261 24.73 -4.96 -5.99
C SER A 261 24.19 -5.46 -7.34
N GLY A 262 22.87 -5.47 -7.54
CA GLY A 262 22.27 -5.81 -8.83
C GLY A 262 20.78 -6.08 -8.79
N TRP A 263 20.20 -6.30 -9.97
CA TRP A 263 18.78 -6.65 -10.13
C TRP A 263 18.55 -8.17 -10.12
N VAL A 264 17.45 -8.58 -9.49
CA VAL A 264 16.94 -9.95 -9.47
C VAL A 264 15.43 -9.93 -9.69
N ASN A 265 14.95 -10.68 -10.69
CA ASN A 265 13.52 -10.85 -10.97
C ASN A 265 13.00 -12.15 -10.36
N TYR A 266 11.83 -12.12 -9.75
CA TYR A 266 11.16 -13.29 -9.17
C TYR A 266 9.66 -13.02 -9.04
N LEU A 267 8.88 -14.07 -8.81
CA LEU A 267 7.45 -13.92 -8.53
C LEU A 267 7.23 -13.61 -7.05
N TRP A 268 6.51 -12.53 -6.76
CA TRP A 268 6.19 -12.13 -5.40
C TRP A 268 4.82 -11.45 -5.34
N PRO A 269 4.01 -11.67 -4.28
CA PRO A 269 2.77 -10.94 -4.11
C PRO A 269 3.03 -9.47 -3.80
N LYS A 270 2.13 -8.58 -4.21
CA LYS A 270 2.10 -7.20 -3.72
C LYS A 270 1.73 -7.16 -2.24
N PRO A 271 2.15 -6.16 -1.46
CA PRO A 271 1.69 -6.00 -0.08
C PRO A 271 0.15 -5.99 -0.03
N GLY A 272 -0.42 -6.90 0.77
CA GLY A 272 -1.88 -7.07 0.88
C GLY A 272 -2.55 -7.89 -0.23
N GLU A 273 -1.82 -8.34 -1.25
CA GLU A 273 -2.28 -9.32 -2.25
C GLU A 273 -1.77 -10.72 -1.93
N SER A 274 -2.45 -11.73 -2.48
CA SER A 274 -2.10 -13.15 -2.35
C SER A 274 -1.55 -13.76 -3.64
N ILE A 275 -1.72 -13.05 -4.74
CA ILE A 275 -1.34 -13.52 -6.06
C ILE A 275 0.03 -12.93 -6.40
N SER A 276 0.99 -13.81 -6.65
CA SER A 276 2.30 -13.40 -7.10
C SER A 276 2.24 -12.73 -8.47
N THR A 277 3.03 -11.67 -8.60
CA THR A 277 3.28 -10.95 -9.85
C THR A 277 4.77 -10.79 -10.03
N GLU A 278 5.24 -10.57 -11.26
CA GLU A 278 6.68 -10.40 -11.48
C GLU A 278 7.18 -9.13 -10.79
N LYS A 279 8.19 -9.31 -9.94
CA LYS A 279 8.87 -8.25 -9.22
C LYS A 279 10.33 -8.21 -9.62
N ALA A 280 10.81 -7.05 -10.03
CA ALA A 280 12.23 -6.78 -10.20
C ALA A 280 12.74 -6.06 -8.96
N THR A 281 13.71 -6.64 -8.26
CA THR A 281 14.29 -6.07 -7.03
C THR A 281 15.74 -5.70 -7.24
N TYR A 282 16.10 -4.47 -6.89
CA TYR A 282 17.49 -4.07 -6.75
C TYR A 282 17.96 -4.44 -5.34
N VAL A 283 19.07 -5.16 -5.26
CA VAL A 283 19.72 -5.53 -4.00
C VAL A 283 21.12 -4.93 -3.93
N SER A 284 21.55 -4.53 -2.74
CA SER A 284 22.89 -4.06 -2.46
C SER A 284 23.40 -4.60 -1.12
N LYS A 285 24.71 -4.74 -0.97
CA LYS A 285 25.33 -5.06 0.31
C LYS A 285 25.47 -3.80 1.16
N ALA A 286 25.16 -3.89 2.44
CA ALA A 286 25.47 -2.86 3.43
C ALA A 286 26.33 -3.46 4.54
N LYS A 287 27.29 -2.66 5.06
CA LYS A 287 28.06 -3.05 6.23
C LYS A 287 27.36 -2.62 7.51
N MET A 288 26.71 -3.57 8.20
CA MET A 288 26.07 -3.35 9.50
C MET A 288 27.05 -3.72 10.62
N GLY A 289 27.87 -2.76 11.05
CA GLY A 289 28.96 -3.01 12.00
C GLY A 289 30.04 -3.92 11.40
N ASN A 290 30.22 -5.12 11.95
CA ASN A 290 31.16 -6.12 11.42
C ASN A 290 30.50 -7.17 10.51
N GLN A 291 29.19 -7.06 10.28
CA GLN A 291 28.43 -8.01 9.49
C GLN A 291 28.00 -7.38 8.16
N TRP A 292 27.96 -8.18 7.11
CA TRP A 292 27.30 -7.79 5.86
C TRP A 292 25.83 -8.16 5.94
N VAL A 293 24.98 -7.30 5.38
CA VAL A 293 23.57 -7.60 5.13
C VAL A 293 23.23 -7.25 3.69
N LEU A 294 22.25 -7.96 3.15
CA LEU A 294 21.56 -7.61 1.93
C LEU A 294 20.49 -6.56 2.25
N VAL A 295 20.40 -5.51 1.44
CA VAL A 295 19.34 -4.51 1.47
C VAL A 295 18.66 -4.53 0.10
N GLY A 296 17.34 -4.62 0.06
CA GLY A 296 16.58 -4.73 -1.18
C GLY A 296 15.33 -3.87 -1.24
N CYS A 297 15.00 -3.40 -2.44
CA CYS A 297 13.72 -2.76 -2.78
C CYS A 297 13.38 -3.08 -4.24
N GLY A 298 12.11 -3.17 -4.59
CA GLY A 298 11.72 -3.59 -5.93
C GLY A 298 10.47 -2.93 -6.46
N VAL A 299 10.31 -3.08 -7.78
CA VAL A 299 9.15 -2.64 -8.55
C VAL A 299 8.39 -3.85 -9.07
N TYR A 300 7.06 -3.80 -8.99
CA TYR A 300 6.20 -4.78 -9.63
C TYR A 300 6.00 -4.39 -11.09
N LEU A 301 6.20 -5.34 -12.01
CA LEU A 301 6.14 -5.07 -13.43
C LEU A 301 4.67 -5.03 -13.88
N ALA A 302 4.22 -3.84 -14.31
CA ALA A 302 2.81 -3.52 -14.50
C ALA A 302 2.06 -4.44 -15.48
N ASP A 303 2.76 -5.02 -16.45
CA ASP A 303 2.20 -5.85 -17.51
C ASP A 303 2.47 -7.36 -17.32
N ALA A 304 3.05 -7.76 -16.18
CA ALA A 304 3.34 -9.17 -15.92
C ALA A 304 2.05 -9.95 -15.65
N PRO A 305 1.84 -11.11 -16.30
CA PRO A 305 0.69 -11.96 -16.02
C PRO A 305 0.70 -12.36 -14.54
N LYS A 306 -0.46 -12.20 -13.88
CA LYS A 306 -0.64 -12.65 -12.50
C LYS A 306 -0.66 -14.18 -12.49
N ALA A 307 0.00 -14.82 -11.52
CA ALA A 307 -0.08 -16.27 -11.37
C ALA A 307 -1.54 -16.69 -11.09
N THR A 308 -2.13 -17.54 -11.93
CA THR A 308 -3.53 -17.96 -11.79
C THR A 308 -3.65 -19.13 -10.81
N LYS A 309 -3.96 -18.87 -9.53
CA LYS A 309 -4.55 -19.89 -8.66
C LYS A 309 -6.08 -19.88 -8.88
N THR A 310 -6.56 -20.59 -9.89
CA THR A 310 -7.99 -20.72 -10.24
C THR A 310 -8.58 -22.02 -9.70
N THR A 311 -8.42 -22.28 -8.41
CA THR A 311 -9.22 -23.32 -7.75
C THR A 311 -10.53 -22.68 -7.32
N PRO A 312 -11.71 -23.23 -7.68
CA PRO A 312 -12.99 -22.77 -7.17
C PRO A 312 -12.95 -22.81 -5.63
N LYS A 313 -13.00 -21.64 -5.00
CA LYS A 313 -12.98 -21.55 -3.53
C LYS A 313 -14.40 -21.65 -3.00
N MET A 314 -14.54 -22.32 -1.85
CA MET A 314 -15.78 -22.45 -1.09
C MET A 314 -16.45 -21.08 -0.88
N SER A 315 -17.76 -20.99 -1.13
CA SER A 315 -18.55 -19.80 -0.85
C SER A 315 -18.87 -19.66 0.64
N ALA A 316 -19.21 -18.45 1.08
CA ALA A 316 -19.63 -18.20 2.46
C ALA A 316 -20.81 -19.08 2.88
N ALA A 317 -21.78 -19.31 1.98
CA ALA A 317 -22.96 -20.13 2.26
C ALA A 317 -22.61 -21.62 2.44
N GLU A 318 -21.71 -22.14 1.60
CA GLU A 318 -21.21 -23.52 1.70
C GLU A 318 -20.45 -23.73 3.01
N LEU A 319 -19.57 -22.80 3.40
CA LEU A 319 -18.85 -22.87 4.67
C LEU A 319 -19.79 -22.82 5.88
N LEU A 320 -20.80 -21.95 5.87
CA LEU A 320 -21.80 -21.89 6.94
C LEU A 320 -22.53 -23.23 7.10
N THR A 321 -22.85 -23.89 5.99
CA THR A 321 -23.45 -25.22 6.01
C THR A 321 -22.48 -26.24 6.59
N LEU A 322 -21.22 -26.22 6.15
CA LEU A 322 -20.18 -27.12 6.65
C LEU A 322 -19.93 -26.95 8.16
N VAL A 323 -19.89 -25.72 8.66
CA VAL A 323 -19.71 -25.46 10.10
C VAL A 323 -20.91 -25.92 10.91
N ARG A 324 -22.14 -25.75 10.40
CA ARG A 324 -23.36 -26.24 11.07
C ARG A 324 -23.39 -27.77 11.13
N ASP A 325 -23.01 -28.44 10.05
CA ASP A 325 -22.90 -29.90 10.03
C ASP A 325 -21.82 -30.39 11.00
N ALA A 326 -20.67 -29.73 11.03
CA ALA A 326 -19.58 -30.03 11.96
C ALA A 326 -19.97 -29.83 13.42
N ALA A 327 -20.64 -28.71 13.72
CA ALA A 327 -21.17 -28.40 15.04
C ALA A 327 -22.13 -29.50 15.50
N LYS A 328 -23.11 -29.87 14.66
CA LYS A 328 -24.06 -30.94 14.96
C LYS A 328 -23.35 -32.26 15.26
N LEU A 329 -22.32 -32.62 14.48
CA LEU A 329 -21.55 -33.84 14.70
C LEU A 329 -20.81 -33.81 16.04
N MET A 330 -20.13 -32.70 16.36
CA MET A 330 -19.40 -32.53 17.61
C MET A 330 -20.33 -32.44 18.83
N GLU A 331 -21.50 -31.80 18.72
CA GLU A 331 -22.52 -31.75 19.78
C GLU A 331 -23.12 -33.12 20.07
N GLN A 332 -23.09 -34.05 19.10
CA GLN A 332 -23.56 -35.43 19.27
C GLN A 332 -22.48 -36.38 19.81
N GLN A 333 -21.22 -36.21 19.42
CA GLN A 333 -20.16 -37.20 19.65
C GLN A 333 -19.01 -36.67 20.54
N GLY A 334 -18.96 -35.38 20.82
CA GLY A 334 -17.86 -34.74 21.55
C GLY A 334 -16.51 -34.98 20.88
N GLU A 335 -15.51 -35.32 21.70
CA GLU A 335 -14.12 -35.57 21.27
C GLU A 335 -14.02 -36.74 20.28
N LYS A 336 -14.96 -37.68 20.31
CA LYS A 336 -14.96 -38.84 19.40
C LYS A 336 -15.12 -38.44 17.93
N ALA A 337 -15.62 -37.23 17.65
CA ALA A 337 -15.70 -36.71 16.29
C ALA A 337 -14.36 -36.20 15.74
N LEU A 338 -13.42 -35.81 16.60
CA LEU A 338 -12.17 -35.13 16.21
C LEU A 338 -11.32 -35.89 15.17
N PRO A 339 -11.21 -37.23 15.21
CA PRO A 339 -10.48 -37.98 14.17
C PRO A 339 -11.01 -37.72 12.76
N ALA A 340 -12.33 -37.60 12.57
CA ALA A 340 -12.94 -37.34 11.26
C ALA A 340 -12.50 -35.97 10.69
N PHE A 341 -12.34 -34.97 11.55
CA PHE A 341 -11.87 -33.63 11.14
C PHE A 341 -10.38 -33.58 10.80
N ARG A 342 -9.62 -34.63 11.10
CA ARG A 342 -8.18 -34.73 10.81
C ARG A 342 -7.89 -35.51 9.52
N GLU A 343 -8.88 -36.20 8.97
CA GLU A 343 -8.76 -37.01 7.76
C GLU A 343 -8.60 -36.10 6.52
N LYS A 344 -7.37 -36.04 5.99
CA LYS A 344 -7.06 -35.30 4.76
C LYS A 344 -7.80 -35.89 3.55
N GLY A 345 -8.39 -35.04 2.73
CA GLY A 345 -9.22 -35.41 1.59
C GLY A 345 -10.69 -35.67 1.94
N SER A 346 -11.05 -35.65 3.23
CA SER A 346 -12.45 -35.71 3.66
C SER A 346 -13.17 -34.39 3.39
N ARG A 347 -14.51 -34.39 3.49
CA ARG A 347 -15.31 -33.16 3.44
C ARG A 347 -14.99 -32.16 4.57
N TRP A 348 -14.27 -32.57 5.61
CA TRP A 348 -13.90 -31.74 6.75
C TRP A 348 -12.51 -31.12 6.62
N PHE A 349 -11.62 -31.79 5.87
CA PHE A 349 -10.25 -31.34 5.66
C PHE A 349 -9.80 -31.66 4.23
N HIS A 350 -9.96 -30.69 3.33
CA HIS A 350 -9.51 -30.76 1.94
C HIS A 350 -9.07 -29.36 1.49
N ASP A 351 -8.19 -29.30 0.48
CA ASP A 351 -7.67 -28.05 -0.06
C ASP A 351 -7.13 -27.11 1.05
N ASP A 352 -7.70 -25.91 1.17
CA ASP A 352 -7.43 -24.92 2.23
C ASP A 352 -8.49 -24.93 3.35
N THR A 353 -9.48 -25.83 3.30
CA THR A 353 -10.58 -25.98 4.27
C THR A 353 -10.16 -26.88 5.41
N TYR A 354 -10.26 -26.39 6.65
CA TYR A 354 -9.95 -27.17 7.85
C TYR A 354 -10.62 -26.58 9.09
N PHE A 355 -10.88 -27.44 10.07
CA PHE A 355 -11.45 -27.05 11.36
C PHE A 355 -10.39 -26.87 12.44
N PHE A 356 -10.69 -25.97 13.38
CA PHE A 356 -10.02 -25.86 14.67
C PHE A 356 -11.04 -25.74 15.81
N LEU A 357 -10.65 -26.14 17.01
CA LEU A 357 -11.48 -26.10 18.22
C LEU A 357 -10.69 -25.49 19.37
N TRP A 358 -11.23 -24.43 19.98
CA TRP A 358 -10.63 -23.79 21.15
C TRP A 358 -11.57 -23.86 22.36
N THR A 359 -11.03 -23.79 23.56
CA THR A 359 -11.80 -23.47 24.77
C THR A 359 -12.27 -22.01 24.72
N LEU A 360 -13.22 -21.65 25.60
CA LEU A 360 -13.74 -20.28 25.68
C LEU A 360 -12.70 -19.24 26.17
N ASP A 361 -11.64 -19.69 26.85
CA ASP A 361 -10.52 -18.84 27.29
C ASP A 361 -9.37 -18.78 26.28
N GLY A 362 -9.45 -19.50 25.16
CA GLY A 362 -8.51 -19.40 24.05
C GLY A 362 -7.40 -20.45 24.03
N THR A 363 -7.51 -21.56 24.75
CA THR A 363 -6.61 -22.72 24.59
C THR A 363 -6.99 -23.51 23.34
N ARG A 364 -6.02 -23.79 22.46
CA ARG A 364 -6.25 -24.56 21.23
C ARG A 364 -6.30 -26.06 21.53
N ILE A 365 -7.47 -26.67 21.44
CA ILE A 365 -7.67 -28.11 21.70
C ILE A 365 -7.45 -28.96 20.46
N PHE A 366 -7.83 -28.44 19.29
CA PHE A 366 -7.70 -29.15 18.02
C PHE A 366 -7.36 -28.19 16.89
N HIS A 367 -6.49 -28.60 15.97
CA HIS A 367 -6.27 -27.87 14.72
C HIS A 367 -5.81 -28.81 13.60
N ALA A 368 -6.72 -29.15 12.69
CA ALA A 368 -6.48 -30.17 11.65
C ALA A 368 -5.23 -29.88 10.80
N ALA A 369 -5.03 -28.63 10.36
CA ALA A 369 -3.88 -28.25 9.53
C ALA A 369 -2.58 -27.95 10.31
N ASN A 370 -2.62 -27.85 11.64
CA ASN A 370 -1.45 -27.53 12.48
C ASN A 370 -1.56 -28.20 13.87
N PRO A 371 -1.39 -29.53 13.92
CA PRO A 371 -1.47 -30.29 15.17
C PRO A 371 -0.45 -29.84 16.22
N ALA A 372 0.72 -29.36 15.78
CA ALA A 372 1.81 -28.97 16.67
C ALA A 372 1.48 -27.76 17.57
N GLY A 373 0.42 -27.00 17.26
CA GLY A 373 -0.04 -25.90 18.10
C GLY A 373 -1.11 -26.28 19.14
N GLU A 374 -1.54 -27.54 19.20
CA GLU A 374 -2.52 -28.00 20.18
C GLU A 374 -1.93 -27.91 21.61
N GLY A 375 -2.76 -27.51 22.57
CA GLY A 375 -2.37 -27.20 23.95
C GLY A 375 -1.86 -25.79 24.19
N MET A 376 -1.62 -24.99 23.14
CA MET A 376 -1.14 -23.61 23.29
C MET A 376 -2.29 -22.64 23.62
N ASP A 377 -2.01 -21.67 24.50
CA ASP A 377 -2.84 -20.48 24.69
C ASP A 377 -2.68 -19.56 23.47
N VAL A 378 -3.80 -19.33 22.77
CA VAL A 378 -3.89 -18.49 21.57
C VAL A 378 -4.85 -17.32 21.77
N SER A 379 -5.25 -17.02 23.01
CA SER A 379 -6.09 -15.86 23.37
C SER A 379 -5.47 -14.52 22.93
N ARG A 380 -4.14 -14.44 22.91
CA ARG A 380 -3.37 -13.26 22.49
C ARG A 380 -2.82 -13.34 21.06
N LEU A 381 -3.24 -14.35 20.29
CA LEU A 381 -2.80 -14.52 18.91
C LEU A 381 -3.18 -13.29 18.08
N LYS A 382 -2.21 -12.75 17.34
CA LYS A 382 -2.39 -11.64 16.41
C LYS A 382 -2.00 -12.06 14.99
N ASP A 383 -2.62 -11.44 14.00
CA ASP A 383 -2.12 -11.51 12.62
C ASP A 383 -0.93 -10.57 12.40
N VAL A 384 -0.42 -10.58 11.18
CA VAL A 384 0.75 -9.81 10.74
C VAL A 384 0.55 -8.30 10.74
N GLN A 385 -0.70 -7.83 10.82
CA GLN A 385 -1.05 -6.42 10.98
C GLN A 385 -1.42 -6.08 12.43
N GLY A 386 -1.18 -7.00 13.37
CA GLY A 386 -1.47 -6.83 14.79
C GLY A 386 -2.95 -7.01 15.15
N ARG A 387 -3.79 -7.53 14.25
CA ARG A 387 -5.20 -7.80 14.53
C ARG A 387 -5.35 -8.95 15.53
N PRO A 388 -6.13 -8.79 16.62
CA PRO A 388 -6.17 -9.76 17.71
C PRO A 388 -7.11 -10.95 17.39
N ILE A 389 -6.65 -11.91 16.58
CA ILE A 389 -7.39 -13.13 16.20
C ILE A 389 -7.96 -13.83 17.44
N GLY A 390 -7.12 -14.04 18.46
CA GLY A 390 -7.49 -14.73 19.70
C GLY A 390 -8.71 -14.10 20.36
N GLN A 391 -8.61 -12.80 20.63
CA GLN A 391 -9.67 -12.00 21.24
C GLN A 391 -10.93 -11.97 20.37
N MET A 392 -10.81 -11.81 19.05
CA MET A 392 -11.98 -11.80 18.15
C MET A 392 -12.74 -13.14 18.17
N CYS A 393 -12.05 -14.28 18.24
CA CYS A 393 -12.70 -15.59 18.39
C CYS A 393 -13.50 -15.65 19.70
N ILE A 394 -12.87 -15.28 20.82
CA ILE A 394 -13.47 -15.32 22.16
C ILE A 394 -14.68 -14.39 22.24
N GLU A 395 -14.54 -13.13 21.78
CA GLU A 395 -15.61 -12.15 21.78
C GLU A 395 -16.79 -12.57 20.91
N THR A 396 -16.51 -13.14 19.73
CA THR A 396 -17.56 -13.69 18.84
C THR A 396 -18.31 -14.82 19.54
N GLY A 397 -17.56 -15.73 20.15
CA GLY A 397 -18.09 -16.82 20.96
C GLY A 397 -18.82 -16.37 22.20
N ALA A 398 -18.57 -15.17 22.75
CA ALA A 398 -19.24 -14.62 23.92
C ALA A 398 -20.54 -13.86 23.59
N THR A 399 -20.80 -13.58 22.31
CA THR A 399 -22.06 -12.94 21.90
C THR A 399 -23.29 -13.78 22.29
N PRO A 400 -24.49 -13.18 22.43
CA PRO A 400 -25.71 -13.93 22.69
C PRO A 400 -25.99 -15.02 21.65
N GLY A 401 -25.73 -14.72 20.37
CA GLY A 401 -25.84 -15.70 19.28
C GLY A 401 -24.74 -16.76 19.30
N GLY A 402 -23.60 -16.48 19.94
CA GLY A 402 -22.47 -17.40 20.07
C GLY A 402 -21.78 -17.70 18.76
N GLU A 403 -22.02 -16.93 17.70
CA GLU A 403 -21.46 -17.20 16.37
C GLU A 403 -21.27 -15.93 15.54
N GLY A 404 -20.37 -15.99 14.56
CA GLY A 404 -20.12 -14.87 13.66
C GLY A 404 -18.83 -14.97 12.84
N TRP A 405 -18.70 -14.07 11.88
CA TRP A 405 -17.52 -13.94 11.03
C TRP A 405 -16.44 -13.07 11.68
N ILE A 406 -15.20 -13.56 11.60
CA ILE A 406 -13.98 -12.80 11.87
C ILE A 406 -13.08 -12.81 10.62
N HIS A 407 -12.32 -11.73 10.42
CA HIS A 407 -11.49 -11.55 9.23
C HIS A 407 -10.09 -11.15 9.65
N TYR A 408 -9.07 -11.86 9.16
CA TYR A 408 -7.67 -11.66 9.55
C TYR A 408 -6.73 -12.17 8.47
N LEU A 409 -5.46 -11.78 8.54
CA LEU A 409 -4.43 -12.30 7.65
C LEU A 409 -3.83 -13.60 8.21
N TYR A 410 -3.84 -14.67 7.41
CA TYR A 410 -3.30 -15.96 7.82
C TYR A 410 -2.78 -16.74 6.60
N PRO A 411 -1.70 -17.53 6.72
CA PRO A 411 -1.24 -18.35 5.60
C PRO A 411 -2.18 -19.51 5.30
N GLU A 412 -2.26 -19.91 4.03
CA GLU A 412 -2.86 -21.19 3.63
C GLU A 412 -2.07 -22.36 4.24
N PRO A 413 -2.67 -23.56 4.44
CA PRO A 413 -1.92 -24.73 4.88
C PRO A 413 -0.71 -25.01 3.97
N GLY A 414 0.49 -25.04 4.55
CA GLY A 414 1.73 -25.25 3.82
C GLY A 414 2.34 -24.00 3.17
N ASP A 415 1.67 -22.85 3.26
CA ASP A 415 2.19 -21.56 2.81
C ASP A 415 2.76 -20.76 3.99
N ILE A 416 3.56 -19.74 3.69
CA ILE A 416 4.08 -18.77 4.68
C ILE A 416 3.52 -17.37 4.44
N PHE A 417 2.95 -17.09 3.26
CA PHE A 417 2.39 -15.78 2.95
C PHE A 417 0.98 -15.65 3.48
N PRO A 418 0.74 -14.70 4.41
CA PRO A 418 -0.57 -14.51 4.98
C PRO A 418 -1.48 -13.83 3.97
N ILE A 419 -2.67 -14.38 3.79
CA ILE A 419 -3.71 -13.82 2.92
C ILE A 419 -4.98 -13.67 3.72
N TRP A 420 -5.95 -12.90 3.21
CA TRP A 420 -7.19 -12.67 3.93
C TRP A 420 -7.93 -13.97 4.15
N LYS A 421 -8.16 -14.31 5.41
CA LYS A 421 -8.96 -15.46 5.85
C LYS A 421 -10.20 -14.93 6.58
N SER A 422 -11.36 -15.36 6.11
CA SER A 422 -12.64 -15.15 6.78
C SER A 422 -13.02 -16.43 7.48
N THR A 423 -13.10 -16.42 8.81
CA THR A 423 -13.45 -17.60 9.61
C THR A 423 -14.80 -17.38 10.26
N TYR A 424 -15.67 -18.38 10.15
CA TYR A 424 -16.90 -18.42 10.93
C TYR A 424 -16.62 -19.16 12.23
N ILE A 425 -16.92 -18.50 13.34
CA ILE A 425 -16.80 -19.04 14.69
C ILE A 425 -18.19 -19.41 15.18
N LYS A 426 -18.33 -20.58 15.82
CA LYS A 426 -19.55 -21.02 16.47
C LYS A 426 -19.24 -21.64 17.83
N ARG A 427 -19.89 -21.14 18.88
CA ARG A 427 -19.90 -21.74 20.21
C ARG A 427 -20.77 -22.99 20.17
N ILE A 428 -20.21 -24.13 20.55
CA ILE A 428 -20.87 -25.44 20.59
C ILE A 428 -20.79 -26.01 22.00
N THR A 429 -21.72 -26.92 22.33
CA THR A 429 -21.73 -27.63 23.62
C THR A 429 -21.61 -29.12 23.39
N PHE A 430 -20.54 -29.73 23.90
CA PHE A 430 -20.34 -31.18 23.81
C PHE A 430 -21.37 -31.93 24.67
N PRO A 431 -21.56 -33.25 24.45
CA PRO A 431 -22.43 -34.08 25.30
C PRO A 431 -22.07 -34.04 26.79
N SER A 432 -20.81 -33.75 27.13
CA SER A 432 -20.34 -33.55 28.51
C SER A 432 -20.89 -32.29 29.18
N GLY A 433 -21.47 -31.36 28.41
CA GLY A 433 -21.87 -30.03 28.86
C GLY A 433 -20.78 -28.96 28.71
N GLU A 434 -19.55 -29.35 28.35
CA GLU A 434 -18.46 -28.42 28.12
C GLU A 434 -18.65 -27.63 26.81
N GLN A 435 -18.22 -26.36 26.82
CA GLN A 435 -18.39 -25.46 25.69
C GLN A 435 -17.07 -25.12 25.01
N TYR A 436 -17.13 -25.05 23.68
CA TYR A 436 -15.98 -24.82 22.83
C TYR A 436 -16.29 -23.86 21.68
N LEU A 437 -15.25 -23.24 21.13
CA LEU A 437 -15.29 -22.41 19.94
C LEU A 437 -14.83 -23.24 18.74
N LEU A 438 -15.79 -23.60 17.88
CA LEU A 438 -15.53 -24.25 16.61
C LEU A 438 -15.28 -23.20 15.53
N GLY A 439 -14.18 -23.33 14.79
CA GLY A 439 -13.84 -22.42 13.70
C GLY A 439 -13.49 -23.14 12.41
N CYS A 440 -13.99 -22.62 11.29
CA CYS A 440 -13.58 -22.98 9.92
C CYS A 440 -13.63 -21.73 9.06
N GLY A 441 -12.79 -21.63 8.02
CA GLY A 441 -12.69 -20.41 7.24
C GLY A 441 -12.34 -20.59 5.77
N ILE A 442 -12.55 -19.51 5.02
CA ILE A 442 -12.30 -19.38 3.59
C ILE A 442 -11.22 -18.32 3.38
N TYR A 443 -10.25 -18.59 2.51
CA TYR A 443 -9.25 -17.62 2.10
C TYR A 443 -9.71 -16.82 0.86
N ASN A 444 -9.44 -15.51 0.85
CA ASN A 444 -9.87 -14.57 -0.19
C ASN A 444 -11.39 -14.62 -0.47
N MET A 445 -12.19 -14.69 0.60
CA MET A 445 -13.66 -14.76 0.53
C MET A 445 -14.22 -13.66 -0.38
N GLN A 446 -15.02 -14.06 -1.37
CA GLN A 446 -15.72 -13.10 -2.22
C GLN A 446 -16.84 -12.44 -1.40
N MET A 447 -16.84 -11.11 -1.39
CA MET A 447 -17.87 -10.35 -0.69
C MET A 447 -19.14 -10.28 -1.53
N ASP A 448 -20.28 -10.47 -0.88
CA ASP A 448 -21.59 -10.35 -1.50
C ASP A 448 -22.46 -9.29 -0.79
N ARG A 449 -23.68 -9.13 -1.30
CA ARG A 449 -24.62 -8.14 -0.74
C ARG A 449 -25.07 -8.51 0.66
N THR A 450 -25.38 -9.78 0.91
CA THR A 450 -25.88 -10.26 2.20
C THR A 450 -24.88 -9.95 3.31
N PHE A 451 -23.61 -10.26 3.07
CA PHE A 451 -22.55 -9.99 4.03
C PHE A 451 -22.37 -8.49 4.32
N ILE A 452 -22.42 -7.63 3.30
CA ILE A 452 -22.32 -6.18 3.50
C ILE A 452 -23.53 -5.63 4.27
N GLU A 453 -24.73 -6.13 4.02
CA GLU A 453 -25.91 -5.75 4.81
C GLU A 453 -25.75 -6.12 6.28
N GLU A 454 -25.27 -7.33 6.58
CA GLU A 454 -24.96 -7.77 7.95
C GLU A 454 -23.89 -6.89 8.62
N LEU A 455 -22.82 -6.55 7.90
CA LEU A 455 -21.78 -5.65 8.39
C LEU A 455 -22.34 -4.26 8.74
N VAL A 456 -23.11 -3.67 7.83
CA VAL A 456 -23.74 -2.35 8.04
C VAL A 456 -24.74 -2.41 9.19
N ASN A 457 -25.50 -3.50 9.33
CA ASN A 457 -26.43 -3.66 10.45
C ASN A 457 -25.70 -3.75 11.80
N ARG A 458 -24.59 -4.48 11.89
CA ARG A 458 -23.76 -4.51 13.10
C ARG A 458 -23.21 -3.13 13.44
N ALA A 459 -22.66 -2.42 12.46
CA ALA A 459 -22.15 -1.07 12.65
C ALA A 459 -23.25 -0.07 13.04
N ALA A 460 -24.42 -0.16 12.40
CA ALA A 460 -25.58 0.67 12.73
C ALA A 460 -26.06 0.40 14.16
N ASN A 461 -26.10 -0.86 14.62
CA ASN A 461 -26.48 -1.17 16.01
C ASN A 461 -25.46 -0.60 17.02
N LEU A 462 -24.17 -0.59 16.67
CA LEU A 462 -23.14 0.06 17.48
C LEU A 462 -23.36 1.59 17.56
N VAL A 463 -23.65 2.24 16.44
CA VAL A 463 -23.98 3.68 16.42
C VAL A 463 -25.32 3.97 17.14
N ALA A 464 -26.31 3.09 17.03
CA ALA A 464 -27.59 3.24 17.71
C ALA A 464 -27.45 3.20 19.25
N SER A 465 -26.46 2.45 19.76
CA SER A 465 -26.22 2.31 21.20
C SER A 465 -25.29 3.38 21.76
N GLN A 466 -24.31 3.85 20.97
CA GLN A 466 -23.23 4.71 21.48
C GLN A 466 -23.12 6.08 20.80
N GLY A 467 -23.83 6.30 19.69
CA GLY A 467 -23.68 7.50 18.85
C GLY A 467 -22.23 7.69 18.41
N ALA A 468 -21.71 8.91 18.58
CA ALA A 468 -20.31 9.23 18.28
C ALA A 468 -19.29 8.42 19.11
N GLY A 469 -19.68 7.85 20.25
CA GLY A 469 -18.83 6.95 21.05
C GLY A 469 -18.39 5.69 20.28
N ALA A 470 -19.16 5.27 19.27
CA ALA A 470 -18.83 4.14 18.40
C ALA A 470 -17.66 4.42 17.44
N PHE A 471 -17.36 5.69 17.15
CA PHE A 471 -16.56 6.06 15.98
C PHE A 471 -15.13 5.52 16.04
N ASN A 472 -14.51 5.48 17.21
CA ASN A 472 -13.15 4.93 17.34
C ASN A 472 -13.11 3.43 17.02
N GLN A 473 -14.16 2.67 17.38
CA GLN A 473 -14.24 1.25 17.04
C GLN A 473 -14.44 1.05 15.54
N LEU A 474 -15.29 1.88 14.91
CA LEU A 474 -15.53 1.83 13.47
C LEU A 474 -14.28 2.23 12.64
N ARG A 475 -13.43 3.11 13.18
CA ARG A 475 -12.17 3.52 12.55
C ARG A 475 -11.03 2.51 12.68
N SER A 476 -11.11 1.60 13.65
CA SER A 476 -9.99 0.72 13.98
C SER A 476 -9.63 -0.20 12.81
N LYS A 477 -8.43 -0.01 12.24
CA LYS A 477 -7.89 -0.85 11.14
C LYS A 477 -7.65 -2.30 11.55
N THR A 478 -7.54 -2.57 12.85
CA THR A 478 -7.43 -3.91 13.44
C THR A 478 -8.76 -4.40 14.05
N GLY A 479 -9.83 -3.60 13.92
CA GLY A 479 -11.17 -3.93 14.38
C GLY A 479 -12.00 -4.67 13.33
N PRO A 480 -13.22 -5.12 13.69
CA PRO A 480 -14.05 -5.97 12.84
C PRO A 480 -14.72 -5.22 11.66
N PHE A 481 -14.58 -3.89 11.58
CA PHE A 481 -15.26 -3.05 10.59
C PHE A 481 -14.38 -2.61 9.42
N VAL A 482 -13.11 -3.04 9.41
CA VAL A 482 -12.13 -2.73 8.36
C VAL A 482 -11.38 -4.01 8.05
N PHE A 483 -11.52 -4.54 6.84
CA PHE A 483 -10.81 -5.75 6.39
C PHE A 483 -10.86 -5.85 4.88
N MET A 484 -9.89 -6.51 4.27
CA MET A 484 -9.76 -6.55 2.80
C MET A 484 -9.84 -5.12 2.21
N ASN A 485 -10.77 -4.88 1.31
CA ASN A 485 -11.13 -3.57 0.76
C ASN A 485 -12.49 -3.06 1.28
N VAL A 486 -13.04 -3.70 2.32
CA VAL A 486 -14.30 -3.37 2.97
C VAL A 486 -14.05 -2.52 4.21
N TYR A 487 -14.80 -1.44 4.33
CA TYR A 487 -14.73 -0.53 5.48
C TYR A 487 -16.09 0.11 5.73
N VAL A 488 -16.38 0.37 7.00
CA VAL A 488 -17.55 1.16 7.40
C VAL A 488 -17.24 2.65 7.31
N PHE A 489 -18.23 3.41 6.85
CA PHE A 489 -18.26 4.86 6.94
C PHE A 489 -19.54 5.34 7.63
N VAL A 490 -19.49 6.54 8.20
CA VAL A 490 -20.63 7.18 8.88
C VAL A 490 -20.74 8.62 8.42
N GLN A 491 -21.93 9.05 8.02
CA GLN A 491 -22.24 10.42 7.60
C GLN A 491 -23.37 11.02 8.43
N ASP A 492 -23.41 12.35 8.53
CA ASP A 492 -24.59 13.07 9.00
C ASP A 492 -25.61 13.31 7.87
N THR A 493 -26.78 13.86 8.20
CA THR A 493 -27.82 14.18 7.21
C THR A 493 -27.50 15.40 6.35
N LYS A 494 -26.49 16.18 6.71
CA LYS A 494 -25.97 17.29 5.90
C LYS A 494 -24.95 16.80 4.86
N GLY A 495 -24.57 15.52 4.88
CA GLY A 495 -23.58 14.93 3.98
C GLY A 495 -22.14 15.15 4.44
N THR A 496 -21.94 15.48 5.72
CA THR A 496 -20.62 15.51 6.35
C THR A 496 -20.16 14.10 6.63
N GLU A 497 -18.94 13.73 6.22
CA GLU A 497 -18.32 12.47 6.59
C GLU A 497 -17.84 12.54 8.05
N LEU A 498 -18.24 11.58 8.88
CA LEU A 498 -17.92 11.54 10.31
C LEU A 498 -16.93 10.42 10.65
N VAL A 499 -16.98 9.32 9.90
CA VAL A 499 -16.07 8.18 10.03
C VAL A 499 -15.74 7.67 8.64
N ASN A 500 -14.47 7.52 8.32
CA ASN A 500 -14.04 6.83 7.11
C ASN A 500 -12.67 6.20 7.33
N ALA A 501 -12.63 4.92 7.73
CA ALA A 501 -11.39 4.25 8.10
C ALA A 501 -10.40 4.08 6.92
N ALA A 502 -10.92 4.02 5.69
CA ALA A 502 -10.09 3.92 4.49
C ALA A 502 -9.60 5.30 4.01
N GLN A 503 -10.38 6.36 4.26
CA GLN A 503 -10.09 7.72 3.82
C GLN A 503 -10.37 8.75 4.94
N PRO A 504 -9.60 8.72 6.05
CA PRO A 504 -9.84 9.61 7.19
C PRO A 504 -9.71 11.09 6.86
N GLY A 505 -9.00 11.47 5.79
CA GLY A 505 -8.93 12.85 5.30
C GLY A 505 -10.27 13.41 4.82
N LEU A 506 -11.29 12.57 4.56
CA LEU A 506 -12.64 13.03 4.23
C LEU A 506 -13.45 13.42 5.48
N GLU A 507 -13.05 12.97 6.67
CA GLU A 507 -13.79 13.26 7.90
C GLU A 507 -13.85 14.78 8.16
N GLY A 508 -15.04 15.27 8.52
CA GLY A 508 -15.34 16.68 8.69
C GLY A 508 -15.71 17.42 7.40
N GLN A 509 -15.50 16.83 6.22
CA GLN A 509 -15.84 17.46 4.95
C GLN A 509 -17.29 17.21 4.56
N ASN A 510 -17.94 18.22 3.97
CA ASN A 510 -19.24 18.06 3.34
C ASN A 510 -19.08 17.52 1.91
N LEU A 511 -19.60 16.32 1.66
CA LEU A 511 -19.39 15.60 0.41
C LEU A 511 -20.61 15.64 -0.52
N LEU A 512 -21.63 16.47 -0.27
CA LEU A 512 -22.85 16.49 -1.10
C LEU A 512 -22.61 16.88 -2.55
N SER A 513 -21.63 17.77 -2.79
CA SER A 513 -21.22 18.20 -4.13
C SER A 513 -20.22 17.25 -4.78
N LEU A 514 -19.77 16.21 -4.06
CA LEU A 514 -18.81 15.25 -4.56
C LEU A 514 -19.38 14.49 -5.74
N ARG A 515 -18.64 14.56 -6.85
CA ARG A 515 -18.90 13.76 -8.03
C ARG A 515 -17.95 12.57 -8.07
N ASP A 516 -18.50 11.40 -8.38
CA ASP A 516 -17.67 10.24 -8.70
C ASP A 516 -16.93 10.46 -10.04
N LEU A 517 -16.12 9.48 -10.45
CA LEU A 517 -15.29 9.57 -11.67
C LEU A 517 -16.09 9.57 -12.98
N LYS A 518 -17.42 9.41 -12.90
CA LYS A 518 -18.37 9.53 -14.02
C LYS A 518 -19.31 10.73 -13.85
N GLY A 519 -19.03 11.63 -12.91
CA GLY A 519 -19.79 12.87 -12.70
C GLY A 519 -21.00 12.75 -11.77
N LYS A 520 -21.26 11.57 -11.19
CA LYS A 520 -22.44 11.27 -10.37
C LYS A 520 -22.35 11.89 -8.98
N LEU A 521 -23.38 12.60 -8.53
CA LEU A 521 -23.46 13.19 -7.18
C LEU A 521 -23.80 12.13 -6.12
N VAL A 522 -22.86 11.20 -5.91
CA VAL A 522 -23.10 9.96 -5.18
C VAL A 522 -23.61 10.18 -3.75
N ILE A 523 -23.01 11.10 -2.98
CA ILE A 523 -23.38 11.29 -1.57
C ILE A 523 -24.76 11.96 -1.46
N LYS A 524 -25.08 12.88 -2.37
CA LYS A 524 -26.42 13.49 -2.45
C LYS A 524 -27.48 12.44 -2.76
N GLU A 525 -27.29 11.64 -3.80
CA GLU A 525 -28.23 10.56 -4.15
C GLU A 525 -28.38 9.54 -3.02
N GLN A 526 -27.26 9.18 -2.38
CA GLN A 526 -27.22 8.26 -1.25
C GLN A 526 -28.09 8.75 -0.10
N ARG A 527 -27.82 9.98 0.37
CA ARG A 527 -28.55 10.59 1.47
C ARG A 527 -30.03 10.69 1.14
N ASP A 528 -30.38 11.23 -0.02
CA ASP A 528 -31.78 11.46 -0.41
C ASP A 528 -32.56 10.14 -0.45
N ALA A 529 -31.96 9.07 -0.97
CA ALA A 529 -32.54 7.74 -1.00
C ALA A 529 -32.69 7.12 0.40
N VAL A 530 -31.66 7.22 1.26
CA VAL A 530 -31.68 6.60 2.59
C VAL A 530 -32.62 7.32 3.55
N LEU A 531 -32.74 8.65 3.45
CA LEU A 531 -33.68 9.41 4.29
C LEU A 531 -35.12 9.02 3.98
N LYS A 532 -35.43 8.81 2.69
CA LYS A 532 -36.75 8.36 2.22
C LYS A 532 -37.05 6.89 2.57
N LYS A 533 -36.12 5.96 2.27
CA LYS A 533 -36.37 4.51 2.32
C LYS A 533 -35.90 3.82 3.60
N GLY A 534 -35.09 4.49 4.41
CA GLY A 534 -34.43 3.93 5.59
C GLY A 534 -33.16 3.15 5.29
N SER A 535 -33.08 2.47 4.14
CA SER A 535 -31.85 1.87 3.62
C SER A 535 -31.86 1.83 2.10
N THR A 536 -30.69 1.69 1.47
CA THR A 536 -30.60 1.53 0.02
C THR A 536 -29.25 0.95 -0.43
N TRP A 537 -29.26 0.33 -1.62
CA TRP A 537 -28.06 -0.03 -2.38
C TRP A 537 -27.79 0.99 -3.47
N LEU A 538 -26.53 1.38 -3.63
CA LEU A 538 -26.06 2.25 -4.69
C LEU A 538 -24.80 1.68 -5.32
N SER A 539 -24.52 2.09 -6.56
CA SER A 539 -23.25 1.80 -7.24
C SER A 539 -22.66 3.08 -7.82
N PHE A 540 -21.35 3.21 -7.71
CA PHE A 540 -20.57 4.38 -8.14
C PHE A 540 -19.10 4.01 -8.31
N TYR A 541 -18.34 4.83 -9.04
CA TYR A 541 -16.91 4.61 -9.22
C TYR A 541 -16.12 5.23 -8.06
N TRP A 542 -15.28 4.42 -7.43
CA TRP A 542 -14.46 4.85 -6.28
C TRP A 542 -13.08 4.20 -6.35
N TYR A 543 -12.07 4.83 -5.75
CA TYR A 543 -10.73 4.25 -5.63
C TYR A 543 -10.71 3.18 -4.54
N ARG A 544 -10.04 2.06 -4.77
CA ARG A 544 -9.90 1.08 -3.69
C ARG A 544 -8.96 1.66 -2.63
N PRO A 545 -9.09 1.25 -1.35
CA PRO A 545 -8.19 1.72 -0.32
C PRO A 545 -6.73 1.42 -0.69
N GLY A 546 -5.91 2.47 -0.74
CA GLY A 546 -4.46 2.34 -0.97
C GLY A 546 -3.99 2.24 -2.42
N ASP A 547 -4.87 2.26 -3.42
CA ASP A 547 -4.51 2.24 -4.85
C ASP A 547 -4.99 3.50 -5.60
N ASN A 548 -4.51 3.67 -6.84
CA ASN A 548 -5.04 4.67 -7.77
C ASN A 548 -5.99 4.06 -8.80
N ILE A 549 -6.51 2.85 -8.55
CA ILE A 549 -7.33 2.10 -9.50
C ILE A 549 -8.80 2.33 -9.16
N PRO A 550 -9.53 3.06 -10.00
CA PRO A 550 -10.96 3.20 -9.80
C PRO A 550 -11.69 1.92 -10.15
N ALA A 551 -12.64 1.53 -9.31
CA ALA A 551 -13.48 0.37 -9.55
C ALA A 551 -14.94 0.69 -9.21
N LEU A 552 -15.85 -0.06 -9.83
CA LEU A 552 -17.26 0.00 -9.48
C LEU A 552 -17.44 -0.54 -8.06
N LYS A 553 -17.92 0.31 -7.15
CA LYS A 553 -18.22 -0.05 -5.76
C LYS A 553 -19.72 -0.20 -5.58
N HIS A 554 -20.15 -1.33 -5.04
CA HIS A 554 -21.50 -1.56 -4.58
C HIS A 554 -21.57 -1.24 -3.09
N THR A 555 -22.40 -0.27 -2.70
CA THR A 555 -22.48 0.23 -1.34
C THR A 555 -23.90 0.11 -0.82
N TYR A 556 -24.04 -0.44 0.38
CA TYR A 556 -25.27 -0.43 1.14
C TYR A 556 -25.18 0.62 2.24
N VAL A 557 -26.27 1.36 2.43
CA VAL A 557 -26.40 2.34 3.51
C VAL A 557 -27.71 2.17 4.25
N ARG A 558 -27.69 2.50 5.54
CA ARG A 558 -28.85 2.49 6.43
C ARG A 558 -28.85 3.72 7.33
N LYS A 559 -30.03 4.32 7.55
CA LYS A 559 -30.20 5.36 8.57
C LYS A 559 -30.31 4.75 9.96
N VAL A 560 -29.70 5.42 10.94
CA VAL A 560 -29.76 5.04 12.36
C VAL A 560 -29.99 6.28 13.22
N GLN A 561 -30.71 6.11 14.32
CA GLN A 561 -31.00 7.18 15.29
C GLN A 561 -30.22 6.95 16.58
N TYR A 562 -29.69 8.02 17.15
CA TYR A 562 -29.18 8.06 18.52
C TYR A 562 -29.50 9.42 19.15
N LYS A 563 -30.29 9.42 20.23
CA LYS A 563 -30.70 10.62 20.98
C LYS A 563 -31.17 11.78 20.08
N GLY A 564 -32.03 11.49 19.11
CA GLY A 564 -32.58 12.48 18.17
C GLY A 564 -31.64 12.88 17.01
N THR A 565 -30.41 12.39 17.00
CA THR A 565 -29.47 12.59 15.88
C THR A 565 -29.59 11.43 14.90
N THR A 566 -29.76 11.75 13.62
CA THR A 566 -29.76 10.78 12.53
C THR A 566 -28.36 10.65 11.92
N TYR A 567 -27.87 9.42 11.84
CA TYR A 567 -26.65 9.05 11.13
C TYR A 567 -26.98 8.17 9.93
N ILE A 568 -26.10 8.17 8.93
CA ILE A 568 -26.12 7.27 7.79
C ILE A 568 -24.88 6.39 7.92
N VAL A 569 -25.08 5.09 8.11
CA VAL A 569 -23.98 4.10 8.22
C VAL A 569 -23.95 3.29 6.94
N GLY A 570 -22.75 3.10 6.38
CA GLY A 570 -22.60 2.35 5.14
C GLY A 570 -21.30 1.57 5.04
N ALA A 571 -21.31 0.59 4.15
CA ALA A 571 -20.14 -0.16 3.72
C ALA A 571 -20.38 -0.69 2.30
N GLY A 572 -19.33 -1.15 1.65
CA GLY A 572 -19.45 -1.68 0.30
C GLY A 572 -18.27 -2.52 -0.11
N PHE A 573 -18.43 -3.20 -1.25
CA PHE A 573 -17.41 -4.01 -1.88
C PHE A 573 -17.20 -3.56 -3.33
N TYR A 574 -16.03 -3.88 -3.88
CA TYR A 574 -15.70 -3.56 -5.27
C TYR A 574 -16.00 -4.76 -6.15
N ALA A 575 -16.63 -4.52 -7.31
CA ALA A 575 -16.79 -5.56 -8.31
C ALA A 575 -15.41 -6.09 -8.75
N ALA A 576 -15.35 -7.39 -9.02
CA ALA A 576 -14.18 -7.97 -9.69
C ALA A 576 -13.93 -7.22 -11.01
N ALA A 577 -12.66 -6.97 -11.33
CA ALA A 577 -12.32 -6.48 -12.66
C ALA A 577 -12.78 -7.54 -13.65
N ARG A 578 -13.69 -7.16 -14.56
CA ARG A 578 -14.15 -8.04 -15.64
C ARG A 578 -13.11 -8.11 -16.74
#